data_AF-A0A0V1H124-F1
#
_entry.id   AF-A0A0V1H124-F1
#
_cell.length_a   1.000
_cell.length_b   1.000
_cell.length_c   1.000
_cell.angle_alpha   90.00
_cell.angle_beta   90.00
_cell.angle_gamma   90.00
#
_symmetry.space_group_name_H-M   'P 1'
#
loop_
_entity.id
_entity.type
_entity.pdbx_description
1 polymer ?
#
loop_
_entity_poly.entity_id
_entity_poly.type
_entity_poly.pdbx_seq_one_letter_code
_entity_poly.pdbx_strand_id
1 'polypeptide(L)'
;MHNVKNESNLWDIYSKVKMKALKYPLPPPIDNRMVFVNNELDLSEIDVYGFDYDYTLAIYRKALNSAIYEMALKRMISAFKMDAFCNIQKGTAHRGKKILSEDDINSIYNGHHIPQHYLKFSSLESKRMGQLLDLFSLPEIGLLSNVIEYFENNSIPYNSLSILHDVRTATGQIHSTGEMHHAILKNTDKFIKRLPGLRQFFERLMRMRYLLGEDWQKLFNCIIVQAKKPNFFRNRYRQFRIYWPESGMLAWEKVTKIERGIIYAGGNLEDFLQLSGISNKGVLYFGDHVSYDLAEPTRRVGWRIAAIVPELTKEIRIQNSDEYRRKLLWLQVLTSLIDEQCSEEAGKSVRMREILRNWCAERQRVRDELEIFLNPHFGSIFRCYHNPSYFLMRLLRVTDVYMAKVTSLLQYDIEHTFFASRWPLPHEADLCHPAHFLKHL
;
A
#
# COMPACT_ATOMS: atom_id res chain seq x y z
N MET A 1 15.38 39.98 38.25
CA MET A 1 14.91 38.80 38.99
C MET A 1 13.62 38.16 38.45
N HIS A 2 12.81 38.82 37.61
CA HIS A 2 11.62 38.19 37.01
C HIS A 2 11.88 37.19 35.87
N ASN A 3 13.01 37.29 35.14
CA ASN A 3 13.30 36.39 34.00
C ASN A 3 13.79 34.99 34.39
N VAL A 4 14.54 34.82 35.48
CA VAL A 4 15.12 33.52 35.88
C VAL A 4 14.04 32.54 36.39
N LYS A 5 12.94 33.04 36.96
CA LYS A 5 11.83 32.20 37.44
C LYS A 5 11.04 31.53 36.31
N ASN A 6 10.96 32.15 35.13
CA ASN A 6 10.29 31.54 33.97
C ASN A 6 11.20 30.54 33.24
N GLU A 7 12.53 30.64 33.36
CA GLU A 7 13.49 29.71 32.74
C GLU A 7 13.47 28.31 33.38
N SER A 8 13.47 28.23 34.72
CA SER A 8 13.30 26.97 35.46
C SER A 8 11.99 26.31 35.06
N ASN A 9 10.92 27.10 34.89
CA ASN A 9 9.58 26.61 34.65
C ASN A 9 9.47 25.75 33.37
N LEU A 10 10.08 26.14 32.24
CA LEU A 10 9.98 25.37 30.99
C LEU A 10 10.73 24.04 31.04
N TRP A 11 11.97 24.04 31.55
CA TRP A 11 12.71 22.78 31.73
C TRP A 11 12.08 21.89 32.79
N ASP A 12 11.45 22.47 33.81
CA ASP A 12 10.67 21.75 34.82
C ASP A 12 9.41 21.13 34.21
N ILE A 13 8.67 21.88 33.37
CA ILE A 13 7.51 21.37 32.61
C ILE A 13 7.96 20.23 31.70
N TYR A 14 8.98 20.45 30.89
CA TYR A 14 9.56 19.44 30.01
C TYR A 14 9.94 18.18 30.79
N SER A 15 10.66 18.31 31.90
CA SER A 15 11.13 17.17 32.69
C SER A 15 9.96 16.40 33.30
N LYS A 16 8.96 17.11 33.83
CA LYS A 16 7.72 16.49 34.35
C LYS A 16 6.97 15.75 33.25
N VAL A 17 6.80 16.37 32.08
CA VAL A 17 6.09 15.79 30.93
C VAL A 17 6.84 14.56 30.39
N LYS A 18 8.16 14.65 30.25
CA LYS A 18 9.02 13.53 29.83
C LYS A 18 8.94 12.36 30.79
N MET A 19 9.00 12.62 32.11
CA MET A 19 8.83 11.58 33.14
C MET A 19 7.43 10.94 33.09
N LYS A 20 6.38 11.72 32.84
CA LYS A 20 5.03 11.19 32.64
C LYS A 20 4.93 10.33 31.39
N ALA A 21 5.49 10.79 30.26
CA ALA A 21 5.48 10.05 29.00
C ALA A 21 6.23 8.71 29.11
N LEU A 22 7.36 8.67 29.83
CA LEU A 22 8.12 7.44 30.06
C LEU A 22 7.32 6.39 30.87
N LYS A 23 6.50 6.84 31.82
CA LYS A 23 5.67 5.98 32.69
C LYS A 23 4.28 5.70 32.12
N TYR A 24 3.90 6.36 31.01
CA TYR A 24 2.56 6.22 30.44
C TYR A 24 2.34 4.77 29.96
N PRO A 25 1.23 4.12 30.36
CA PRO A 25 0.92 2.77 29.90
C PRO A 25 0.60 2.79 28.42
N LEU A 26 1.42 2.10 27.62
CA LEU A 26 1.17 1.96 26.19
C LEU A 26 -0.12 1.16 25.96
N PRO A 27 -0.88 1.45 24.89
CA PRO A 27 -2.04 0.65 24.53
C PRO A 27 -1.64 -0.83 24.25
N PRO A 28 -2.60 -1.76 24.11
CA PRO A 28 -2.25 -3.10 23.63
C PRO A 28 -1.61 -3.04 22.23
N PRO A 29 -0.73 -4.01 21.88
CA PRO A 29 -0.19 -4.13 20.53
C PRO A 29 -1.30 -4.49 19.53
N ILE A 30 -1.13 -4.09 18.27
CA ILE A 30 -2.08 -4.36 17.19
C ILE A 30 -1.90 -5.79 16.69
N ASP A 31 -2.98 -6.57 16.56
CA ASP A 31 -2.89 -7.91 15.94
C ASP A 31 -2.65 -7.75 14.41
N ASN A 32 -1.61 -8.41 13.90
CA ASN A 32 -1.23 -8.34 12.49
C ASN A 32 -2.23 -9.03 11.54
N ARG A 33 -3.23 -9.72 12.08
CA ARG A 33 -4.34 -10.30 11.33
C ARG A 33 -5.56 -9.40 11.31
N MET A 34 -5.58 -8.25 11.98
CA MET A 34 -6.74 -7.35 11.96
C MET A 34 -7.11 -6.88 10.55
N VAL A 35 -8.40 -6.66 10.34
CA VAL A 35 -8.95 -5.95 9.18
C VAL A 35 -9.08 -4.48 9.55
N PHE A 36 -8.49 -3.61 8.74
CA PHE A 36 -8.55 -2.16 8.93
C PHE A 36 -9.66 -1.59 8.05
N VAL A 37 -10.49 -0.74 8.64
CA VAL A 37 -11.78 -0.34 8.07
C VAL A 37 -11.75 1.15 7.71
N ASN A 38 -12.04 1.45 6.45
CA ASN A 38 -12.15 2.81 5.92
C ASN A 38 -13.62 3.22 5.74
N ASN A 39 -14.45 2.29 5.27
CA ASN A 39 -15.89 2.45 5.12
C ASN A 39 -16.61 1.30 5.80
N GLU A 40 -17.84 1.55 6.24
CA GLU A 40 -18.69 0.51 6.83
C GLU A 40 -18.97 -0.60 5.83
N LEU A 41 -18.70 -1.85 6.21
CA LEU A 41 -18.86 -3.03 5.34
C LEU A 41 -19.59 -4.12 6.11
N ASP A 42 -20.82 -4.40 5.72
CA ASP A 42 -21.59 -5.54 6.21
C ASP A 42 -21.34 -6.76 5.32
N LEU A 43 -20.76 -7.83 5.87
CA LEU A 43 -20.50 -9.06 5.12
C LEU A 43 -21.78 -9.86 4.82
N SER A 44 -22.86 -9.64 5.56
CA SER A 44 -24.15 -10.31 5.30
C SER A 44 -24.82 -9.81 4.03
N GLU A 45 -24.48 -8.60 3.57
CA GLU A 45 -24.95 -8.02 2.31
C GLU A 45 -24.12 -8.46 1.09
N ILE A 46 -23.07 -9.26 1.29
CA ILE A 46 -22.16 -9.70 0.22
C ILE A 46 -22.55 -11.09 -0.28
N ASP A 47 -23.04 -11.13 -1.51
CA ASP A 47 -23.40 -12.36 -2.23
C ASP A 47 -22.22 -12.95 -3.03
N VAL A 48 -21.33 -12.09 -3.53
CA VAL A 48 -20.27 -12.46 -4.47
C VAL A 48 -18.90 -12.00 -3.98
N TYR A 49 -17.98 -12.94 -3.90
CA TYR A 49 -16.59 -12.71 -3.53
C TYR A 49 -15.69 -12.90 -4.75
N GLY A 50 -15.12 -11.81 -5.25
CA GLY A 50 -14.17 -11.83 -6.36
C GLY A 50 -12.74 -11.70 -5.86
N PHE A 51 -11.80 -12.44 -6.46
CA PHE A 51 -10.40 -12.43 -6.02
C PHE A 51 -9.47 -12.21 -7.21
N ASP A 52 -8.48 -11.33 -7.04
CA ASP A 52 -7.26 -11.43 -7.81
C ASP A 52 -6.44 -12.65 -7.40
N TYR A 53 -5.59 -13.13 -8.30
CA TYR A 53 -4.76 -14.30 -8.06
C TYR A 53 -3.39 -13.94 -7.50
N ASP A 54 -2.55 -13.29 -8.30
CA ASP A 54 -1.17 -12.94 -7.94
C ASP A 54 -1.16 -11.92 -6.78
N TYR A 55 -0.29 -12.13 -5.79
CA TYR A 55 -0.15 -11.32 -4.56
C TYR A 55 -1.40 -11.16 -3.67
N THR A 56 -2.56 -11.63 -4.11
CA THR A 56 -3.82 -11.68 -3.34
C THR A 56 -4.07 -13.07 -2.77
N LEU A 57 -4.22 -14.09 -3.63
CA LEU A 57 -4.34 -15.49 -3.23
C LEU A 57 -2.97 -16.18 -3.20
N ALA A 58 -2.15 -15.95 -4.24
CA ALA A 58 -0.80 -16.47 -4.37
C ALA A 58 0.21 -15.44 -3.83
N ILE A 59 0.62 -15.60 -2.57
CA ILE A 59 1.63 -14.72 -1.97
C ILE A 59 3.02 -15.20 -2.36
N TYR A 60 3.75 -14.39 -3.12
CA TYR A 60 5.12 -14.69 -3.51
C TYR A 60 6.14 -14.34 -2.42
N ARG A 61 7.23 -15.11 -2.38
CA ARG A 61 8.40 -14.86 -1.54
C ARG A 61 9.30 -13.82 -2.20
N LYS A 62 10.10 -13.11 -1.39
CA LYS A 62 11.08 -12.12 -1.88
C LYS A 62 12.04 -12.66 -2.93
N ALA A 63 12.32 -13.97 -2.93
CA ALA A 63 13.14 -14.63 -3.93
C ALA A 63 12.60 -14.46 -5.36
N LEU A 64 11.27 -14.35 -5.54
CA LEU A 64 10.70 -14.07 -6.86
C LEU A 64 11.09 -12.67 -7.33
N ASN A 65 11.00 -11.67 -6.45
CA ASN A 65 11.40 -10.30 -6.80
C ASN A 65 12.87 -10.24 -7.20
N SER A 66 13.75 -10.94 -6.48
CA SER A 66 15.16 -11.06 -6.87
C SER A 66 15.32 -11.77 -8.22
N ALA A 67 14.57 -12.84 -8.49
CA ALA A 67 14.66 -13.54 -9.77
C ALA A 67 14.18 -12.69 -10.94
N ILE A 68 13.03 -12.00 -10.82
CA ILE A 68 12.54 -11.07 -11.84
C ILE A 68 13.58 -9.97 -12.08
N TYR A 69 14.20 -9.46 -11.02
CA TYR A 69 15.25 -8.47 -11.11
C TYR A 69 16.48 -8.99 -11.88
N GLU A 70 16.99 -10.19 -11.58
CA GLU A 70 18.12 -10.79 -12.30
C GLU A 70 17.79 -11.07 -13.77
N MET A 71 16.56 -11.51 -14.06
CA MET A 71 16.09 -11.72 -15.44
C MET A 71 15.99 -10.40 -16.20
N ALA A 72 15.61 -9.33 -15.50
CA ALA A 72 15.42 -8.01 -16.08
C ALA A 72 16.72 -7.17 -16.14
N LEU A 73 17.87 -7.64 -15.60
CA LEU A 73 19.14 -6.95 -15.28
C LEU A 73 19.78 -6.02 -16.34
N LYS A 74 19.18 -5.82 -17.52
CA LYS A 74 19.67 -4.96 -18.58
C LYS A 74 18.73 -3.75 -18.78
N ARG A 75 19.18 -2.55 -18.34
CA ARG A 75 18.67 -1.16 -18.57
C ARG A 75 17.83 -0.53 -17.41
N MET A 76 17.53 0.78 -17.40
CA MET A 76 17.67 1.78 -16.26
C MET A 76 16.49 2.71 -15.78
N ILE A 77 16.77 3.65 -14.82
CA ILE A 77 16.16 4.97 -14.34
C ILE A 77 15.72 5.25 -12.85
N SER A 78 15.35 6.48 -12.41
CA SER A 78 15.39 7.06 -11.03
C SER A 78 14.05 7.05 -10.25
N ALA A 79 14.04 7.17 -8.90
CA ALA A 79 12.80 7.21 -8.08
C ALA A 79 12.86 8.01 -6.77
N PHE A 80 11.68 8.36 -6.25
CA PHE A 80 11.50 9.06 -4.97
C PHE A 80 10.13 8.74 -4.33
N LYS A 81 9.98 9.04 -3.03
CA LYS A 81 8.70 8.87 -2.29
C LYS A 81 8.02 10.21 -2.04
N MET A 82 6.68 10.20 -2.08
CA MET A 82 5.84 11.38 -1.91
C MET A 82 4.80 11.23 -0.81
N ASP A 83 4.44 12.34 -0.17
CA ASP A 83 3.29 12.43 0.73
C ASP A 83 1.95 12.61 -0.01
N ALA A 84 0.84 12.57 0.73
CA ALA A 84 -0.51 12.75 0.20
C ALA A 84 -0.75 14.10 -0.48
N PHE A 85 0.09 15.12 -0.19
CA PHE A 85 0.00 16.47 -0.74
C PHE A 85 0.93 16.68 -1.94
N CYS A 86 1.46 15.59 -2.48
CA CYS A 86 2.37 15.56 -3.62
C CYS A 86 3.72 16.24 -3.36
N ASN A 87 4.19 16.24 -2.11
CA ASN A 87 5.54 16.70 -1.77
C ASN A 87 6.52 15.53 -1.70
N ILE A 88 7.71 15.68 -2.27
CA ILE A 88 8.82 14.73 -2.14
C ILE A 88 9.25 14.65 -0.67
N GLN A 89 9.29 13.44 -0.12
CA GLN A 89 9.85 13.21 1.21
C GLN A 89 11.37 13.42 1.18
N LYS A 90 11.87 14.30 2.06
CA LYS A 90 13.31 14.57 2.19
C LYS A 90 14.11 13.29 2.43
N GLY A 91 15.26 13.19 1.76
CA GLY A 91 16.17 12.05 1.84
C GLY A 91 15.72 10.79 1.07
N THR A 92 14.56 10.84 0.39
CA THR A 92 14.05 9.67 -0.37
C THR A 92 14.22 9.81 -1.87
N ALA A 93 14.77 10.91 -2.37
CA ALA A 93 14.94 11.12 -3.80
C ALA A 93 16.26 10.52 -4.28
N HIS A 94 16.20 9.65 -5.27
CA HIS A 94 17.35 8.93 -5.81
C HIS A 94 17.51 9.14 -7.31
N ARG A 95 18.75 9.32 -7.75
CA ARG A 95 19.18 9.12 -9.14
C ARG A 95 20.16 7.95 -9.15
N GLY A 96 19.68 6.80 -9.64
CA GLY A 96 20.41 5.55 -9.48
C GLY A 96 20.41 5.13 -8.02
N LYS A 97 21.58 4.86 -7.44
CA LYS A 97 21.69 4.61 -5.99
C LYS A 97 21.97 5.88 -5.20
N LYS A 98 22.46 6.93 -5.87
CA LYS A 98 22.79 8.20 -5.24
C LYS A 98 21.53 8.92 -4.74
N ILE A 99 21.55 9.31 -3.47
CA ILE A 99 20.54 10.20 -2.88
C ILE A 99 20.79 11.61 -3.40
N LEU A 100 19.74 12.27 -3.89
CA LEU A 100 19.77 13.64 -4.37
C LEU A 100 19.80 14.63 -3.20
N SER A 101 20.61 15.68 -3.35
CA SER A 101 20.63 16.81 -2.42
C SER A 101 19.39 17.70 -2.60
N GLU A 102 19.16 18.62 -1.65
CA GLU A 102 18.06 19.59 -1.76
C GLU A 102 18.27 20.52 -2.96
N ASP A 103 19.52 20.86 -3.30
CA ASP A 103 19.86 21.66 -4.47
C ASP A 103 19.55 20.92 -5.78
N ASP A 104 19.86 19.61 -5.83
CA ASP A 104 19.49 18.76 -6.97
C ASP A 104 17.97 18.71 -7.14
N ILE A 105 17.22 18.54 -6.05
CA ILE A 105 15.74 18.50 -6.08
C ILE A 105 15.19 19.83 -6.58
N ASN A 106 15.69 20.95 -6.07
CA ASN A 106 15.25 22.28 -6.48
C ASN A 106 15.57 22.54 -7.96
N SER A 107 16.74 22.11 -8.44
CA SER A 107 17.12 22.23 -9.84
C SER A 107 16.25 21.38 -10.78
N ILE A 108 15.96 20.13 -10.39
CA ILE A 108 15.26 19.16 -11.24
C ILE A 108 13.74 19.38 -11.21
N TYR A 109 13.17 19.62 -10.04
CA TYR A 109 11.72 19.63 -9.80
C TYR A 109 11.14 21.01 -9.50
N ASN A 110 11.97 22.06 -9.44
CA ASN A 110 11.56 23.41 -9.04
C ASN A 110 10.92 23.44 -7.64
N GLY A 111 11.48 22.65 -6.73
CA GLY A 111 11.01 22.48 -5.36
C GLY A 111 10.56 21.06 -5.05
N HIS A 112 10.03 20.86 -3.83
CA HIS A 112 9.55 19.55 -3.40
C HIS A 112 8.15 19.20 -3.91
N HIS A 113 7.37 20.19 -4.36
CA HIS A 113 5.99 19.97 -4.76
C HIS A 113 5.92 19.50 -6.22
N ILE A 114 5.27 18.36 -6.45
CA ILE A 114 5.07 17.80 -7.78
C ILE A 114 3.62 18.06 -8.22
N PRO A 115 3.39 18.84 -9.29
CA PRO A 115 2.04 19.13 -9.75
C PRO A 115 1.28 17.88 -10.16
N GLN A 116 -0.01 17.83 -9.81
CA GLN A 116 -0.82 16.62 -9.97
C GLN A 116 -0.98 16.14 -11.43
N HIS A 117 -0.83 17.02 -12.42
CA HIS A 117 -0.91 16.63 -13.83
C HIS A 117 0.26 15.73 -14.26
N TYR A 118 1.43 15.80 -13.59
CA TYR A 118 2.53 14.84 -13.79
C TYR A 118 2.18 13.42 -13.31
N LEU A 119 1.20 13.29 -12.41
CA LEU A 119 0.79 12.03 -11.77
C LEU A 119 -0.44 11.39 -12.43
N LYS A 120 -1.22 12.15 -13.21
CA LYS A 120 -2.47 11.67 -13.82
C LYS A 120 -2.21 11.03 -15.17
N PHE A 121 -2.97 9.98 -15.46
CA PHE A 121 -3.01 9.34 -16.78
C PHE A 121 -3.97 10.13 -17.67
N SER A 122 -3.46 10.95 -18.58
CA SER A 122 -4.27 11.50 -19.68
C SER A 122 -3.91 10.76 -20.97
N SER A 123 -4.92 10.49 -21.81
CA SER A 123 -4.78 9.76 -23.07
C SER A 123 -3.97 10.49 -24.14
N LEU A 124 -3.55 11.72 -23.88
CA LEU A 124 -2.86 12.62 -24.82
C LEU A 124 -1.42 12.96 -24.39
N GLU A 125 -1.04 12.73 -23.13
CA GLU A 125 0.33 12.96 -22.67
C GLU A 125 1.00 11.65 -22.21
N SER A 126 2.14 11.35 -22.80
CA SER A 126 3.03 10.28 -22.35
C SER A 126 3.28 10.42 -20.84
N LYS A 127 3.08 9.35 -20.07
CA LYS A 127 3.34 9.28 -18.63
C LYS A 127 4.64 10.03 -18.27
N ARG A 128 4.55 11.20 -17.64
CA ARG A 128 5.76 11.92 -17.21
C ARG A 128 6.37 11.33 -15.94
N MET A 129 5.57 10.69 -15.08
CA MET A 129 6.06 9.96 -13.89
C MET A 129 5.42 8.59 -13.72
N GLY A 130 6.28 7.57 -13.53
CA GLY A 130 5.86 6.22 -13.18
C GLY A 130 5.41 6.12 -11.74
N GLN A 131 4.36 5.33 -11.48
CA GLN A 131 3.90 5.03 -10.13
C GLN A 131 4.17 3.57 -9.85
N LEU A 132 4.88 3.32 -8.75
CA LEU A 132 5.27 1.99 -8.29
C LEU A 132 4.35 1.63 -7.13
N LEU A 133 3.23 0.96 -7.42
CA LEU A 133 2.13 0.77 -6.47
C LEU A 133 1.78 -0.71 -6.23
N ASP A 134 2.60 -1.62 -6.76
CA ASP A 134 2.49 -3.06 -6.58
C ASP A 134 3.86 -3.69 -6.27
N LEU A 135 3.84 -4.96 -5.92
CA LEU A 135 5.05 -5.72 -5.61
C LEU A 135 5.85 -6.10 -6.86
N PHE A 136 5.23 -6.14 -8.04
CA PHE A 136 5.91 -6.32 -9.32
C PHE A 136 6.75 -5.11 -9.75
N SER A 137 6.49 -3.95 -9.15
CA SER A 137 7.27 -2.73 -9.34
C SER A 137 8.62 -2.78 -8.61
N LEU A 138 8.80 -3.65 -7.61
CA LEU A 138 10.05 -3.72 -6.83
C LEU A 138 11.27 -4.18 -7.67
N PRO A 139 11.18 -5.25 -8.47
CA PRO A 139 12.22 -5.59 -9.43
C PRO A 139 12.46 -4.48 -10.46
N GLU A 140 11.38 -3.87 -11.00
CA GLU A 140 11.46 -2.76 -11.95
C GLU A 140 12.31 -1.63 -11.38
N ILE A 141 12.04 -1.17 -10.15
CA ILE A 141 12.78 -0.06 -9.55
C ILE A 141 14.22 -0.40 -9.15
N GLY A 142 14.45 -1.62 -8.66
CA GLY A 142 15.80 -2.08 -8.35
C GLY A 142 16.68 -2.06 -9.61
N LEU A 143 16.13 -2.57 -10.71
CA LEU A 143 16.78 -2.57 -12.01
C LEU A 143 17.04 -1.16 -12.53
N LEU A 144 15.99 -0.33 -12.48
CA LEU A 144 16.03 1.08 -12.82
C LEU A 144 17.26 1.75 -12.16
N SER A 145 17.36 1.58 -10.84
CA SER A 145 18.38 2.22 -10.01
C SER A 145 19.79 1.74 -10.37
N ASN A 146 19.97 0.44 -10.65
CA ASN A 146 21.27 -0.12 -10.97
C ASN A 146 21.82 0.37 -12.30
N VAL A 147 20.98 0.58 -13.30
CA VAL A 147 21.54 0.95 -14.61
C VAL A 147 21.75 2.46 -14.75
N ILE A 148 21.05 3.32 -13.99
CA ILE A 148 21.50 4.73 -13.88
C ILE A 148 22.88 4.73 -13.28
N GLU A 149 23.04 4.01 -12.18
CA GLU A 149 24.31 3.99 -11.46
C GLU A 149 25.46 3.60 -12.40
N TYR A 150 25.22 2.61 -13.28
CA TYR A 150 26.18 2.24 -14.33
C TYR A 150 26.44 3.38 -15.33
N PHE A 151 25.40 4.05 -15.82
CA PHE A 151 25.53 5.11 -16.82
C PHE A 151 26.23 6.36 -16.27
N GLU A 152 25.89 6.75 -15.04
CA GLU A 152 26.55 7.85 -14.32
C GLU A 152 28.03 7.53 -14.07
N ASN A 153 28.33 6.34 -13.53
CA ASN A 153 29.71 5.94 -13.22
C ASN A 153 30.61 5.84 -14.46
N ASN A 154 30.03 5.60 -15.64
CA ASN A 154 30.76 5.52 -16.90
C ASN A 154 30.59 6.78 -17.78
N SER A 155 29.95 7.84 -17.27
CA SER A 155 29.70 9.08 -18.02
C SER A 155 29.03 8.86 -19.39
N ILE A 156 28.14 7.88 -19.48
CA ILE A 156 27.42 7.55 -20.71
C ILE A 156 26.19 8.45 -20.81
N PRO A 157 26.03 9.27 -21.87
CA PRO A 157 24.84 10.11 -22.03
C PRO A 157 23.60 9.25 -22.30
N TYR A 158 22.46 9.63 -21.72
CA TYR A 158 21.24 8.86 -21.87
C TYR A 158 19.94 9.68 -21.85
N ASN A 159 18.89 9.12 -22.45
CA ASN A 159 17.54 9.67 -22.38
C ASN A 159 16.69 8.92 -21.35
N SER A 160 16.07 9.67 -20.42
CA SER A 160 15.41 9.04 -19.29
C SER A 160 14.15 8.25 -19.59
N LEU A 161 13.43 8.67 -20.62
CA LEU A 161 12.19 8.04 -21.03
C LEU A 161 12.43 6.78 -21.86
N SER A 162 13.42 6.81 -22.77
CA SER A 162 13.82 5.64 -23.56
C SER A 162 14.19 4.47 -22.67
N ILE A 163 14.90 4.78 -21.60
CA ILE A 163 15.36 3.80 -20.64
C ILE A 163 14.23 3.24 -19.79
N LEU A 164 13.35 4.10 -19.26
CA LEU A 164 12.17 3.67 -18.53
C LEU A 164 11.29 2.77 -19.40
N HIS A 165 11.16 3.11 -20.68
CA HIS A 165 10.46 2.30 -21.67
C HIS A 165 11.16 0.95 -21.85
N ASP A 166 12.46 0.91 -22.11
CA ASP A 166 13.23 -0.33 -22.26
C ASP A 166 13.06 -1.25 -21.05
N VAL A 167 13.14 -0.71 -19.83
CA VAL A 167 12.95 -1.49 -18.60
C VAL A 167 11.55 -2.05 -18.50
N ARG A 168 10.53 -1.21 -18.70
CA ARG A 168 9.13 -1.66 -18.65
C ARG A 168 8.80 -2.70 -19.70
N THR A 169 9.40 -2.58 -20.87
CA THR A 169 9.27 -3.57 -21.94
C THR A 169 9.93 -4.87 -21.53
N ALA A 170 11.14 -4.84 -20.97
CA ALA A 170 11.84 -6.04 -20.51
C ALA A 170 11.10 -6.73 -19.35
N THR A 171 10.67 -5.99 -18.32
CA THR A 171 9.90 -6.54 -17.20
C THR A 171 8.55 -7.06 -17.66
N GLY A 172 7.84 -6.32 -18.54
CA GLY A 172 6.59 -6.77 -19.15
C GLY A 172 6.74 -8.01 -20.03
N GLN A 173 7.88 -8.18 -20.70
CA GLN A 173 8.19 -9.36 -21.51
C GLN A 173 8.31 -10.61 -20.63
N ILE A 174 8.98 -10.52 -19.48
CA ILE A 174 9.12 -11.65 -18.53
C ILE A 174 7.75 -12.24 -18.12
N HIS A 175 6.73 -11.39 -17.99
CA HIS A 175 5.35 -11.81 -17.74
C HIS A 175 4.66 -12.37 -18.98
N SER A 176 4.80 -11.70 -20.13
CA SER A 176 4.06 -12.06 -21.35
C SER A 176 4.62 -13.28 -22.09
N THR A 177 5.93 -13.56 -22.00
CA THR A 177 6.56 -14.77 -22.57
C THR A 177 6.33 -16.01 -21.73
N GLY A 178 5.89 -15.85 -20.49
CA GLY A 178 5.68 -16.95 -19.55
C GLY A 178 6.95 -17.50 -18.91
N GLU A 179 8.13 -16.91 -19.17
CA GLU A 179 9.40 -17.36 -18.59
C GLU A 179 9.36 -17.36 -17.06
N MET A 180 8.78 -16.31 -16.46
CA MET A 180 8.57 -16.24 -15.01
C MET A 180 7.73 -17.41 -14.49
N HIS A 181 6.61 -17.69 -15.16
CA HIS A 181 5.71 -18.78 -14.75
C HIS A 181 6.41 -20.14 -14.86
N HIS A 182 7.19 -20.38 -15.91
CA HIS A 182 8.00 -21.60 -16.04
C HIS A 182 9.06 -21.72 -14.93
N ALA A 183 9.73 -20.62 -14.57
CA ALA A 183 10.70 -20.61 -13.48
C ALA A 183 10.05 -20.91 -12.12
N ILE A 184 8.85 -20.37 -11.88
CA ILE A 184 8.06 -20.64 -10.67
C ILE A 184 7.64 -22.11 -10.62
N LEU A 185 7.12 -22.66 -11.72
CA LEU A 185 6.66 -24.06 -11.78
C LEU A 185 7.79 -25.07 -11.53
N LYS A 186 9.02 -24.76 -11.96
CA LYS A 186 10.19 -25.60 -11.66
C LYS A 186 10.53 -25.69 -10.16
N ASN A 187 10.19 -24.67 -9.36
CA ASN A 187 10.46 -24.67 -7.92
C ASN A 187 9.43 -23.84 -7.14
N THR A 188 8.22 -24.37 -7.04
CA THR A 188 7.07 -23.68 -6.44
C THR A 188 7.29 -23.34 -4.97
N ASP A 189 7.87 -24.24 -4.17
CA ASP A 189 8.09 -24.02 -2.73
C ASP A 189 9.10 -22.88 -2.46
N LYS A 190 10.06 -22.63 -3.38
CA LYS A 190 11.01 -21.51 -3.30
C LYS A 190 10.37 -20.16 -3.55
N PHE A 191 9.35 -20.08 -4.41
CA PHE A 191 8.78 -18.82 -4.87
C PHE A 191 7.41 -18.50 -4.28
N ILE A 192 6.57 -19.51 -4.02
CA ILE A 192 5.23 -19.34 -3.48
C ILE A 192 5.25 -19.63 -1.98
N LYS A 193 4.66 -18.72 -1.20
CA LYS A 193 4.43 -18.92 0.22
C LYS A 193 3.06 -19.54 0.42
N ARG A 194 3.01 -20.76 0.97
CA ARG A 194 1.74 -21.38 1.39
C ARG A 194 1.07 -20.49 2.43
N LEU A 195 -0.21 -20.22 2.25
CA LEU A 195 -1.02 -19.39 3.13
C LEU A 195 -1.84 -20.28 4.09
N PRO A 196 -1.45 -20.40 5.38
CA PRO A 196 -2.20 -21.23 6.31
C PRO A 196 -3.63 -20.70 6.46
N GLY A 197 -4.61 -21.60 6.46
CA GLY A 197 -6.03 -21.24 6.60
C GLY A 197 -6.73 -20.79 5.31
N LEU A 198 -6.03 -20.64 4.18
CA LEU A 198 -6.69 -20.23 2.92
C LEU A 198 -7.81 -21.18 2.50
N ARG A 199 -7.58 -22.48 2.68
CA ARG A 199 -8.60 -23.49 2.40
C ARG A 199 -9.80 -23.38 3.35
N GLN A 200 -9.54 -23.24 4.65
CA GLN A 200 -10.59 -23.02 5.65
C GLN A 200 -11.41 -21.77 5.32
N PHE A 201 -10.76 -20.73 4.80
CA PHE A 201 -11.43 -19.49 4.38
C PHE A 201 -12.42 -19.74 3.24
N PHE A 202 -12.01 -20.42 2.17
CA PHE A 202 -12.93 -20.76 1.07
C PHE A 202 -14.04 -21.72 1.49
N GLU A 203 -13.73 -22.73 2.30
CA GLU A 203 -14.74 -23.66 2.84
C GLU A 203 -15.80 -22.95 3.68
N ARG A 204 -15.39 -21.90 4.41
CA ARG A 204 -16.31 -21.08 5.20
C ARG A 204 -17.24 -20.24 4.33
N LEU A 205 -16.72 -19.60 3.29
CA LEU A 205 -17.53 -18.83 2.34
C LEU A 205 -18.57 -19.71 1.62
N MET A 206 -18.24 -20.98 1.38
CA MET A 206 -19.08 -21.92 0.64
C MET A 206 -20.16 -22.63 1.48
N ARG A 207 -20.44 -22.19 2.73
CA ARG A 207 -21.40 -22.77 3.71
C ARG A 207 -21.90 -24.20 3.35
N MET A 208 -21.14 -25.21 3.79
CA MET A 208 -21.43 -26.66 3.75
C MET A 208 -21.27 -27.41 2.40
N ARG A 209 -20.12 -28.08 2.20
CA ARG A 209 -19.96 -29.56 2.06
C ARG A 209 -18.64 -29.95 1.36
N TYR A 210 -17.93 -30.88 2.01
CA TYR A 210 -16.88 -31.79 1.54
C TYR A 210 -15.47 -31.27 1.19
N LEU A 211 -14.54 -31.71 2.06
CA LEU A 211 -13.17 -32.21 1.87
C LEU A 211 -12.38 -31.95 0.56
N LEU A 212 -11.18 -31.37 0.76
CA LEU A 212 -9.82 -31.78 0.30
C LEU A 212 -9.55 -32.14 -1.18
N GLY A 213 -8.43 -31.64 -1.74
CA GLY A 213 -7.72 -32.31 -2.86
C GLY A 213 -7.20 -31.40 -3.97
N GLU A 214 -6.70 -32.00 -5.07
CA GLU A 214 -6.20 -31.35 -6.30
C GLU A 214 -7.29 -30.54 -7.05
N ASP A 215 -8.55 -30.68 -6.67
CA ASP A 215 -9.73 -30.08 -7.34
C ASP A 215 -10.06 -28.64 -6.88
N TRP A 216 -9.07 -27.76 -6.82
CA TRP A 216 -9.26 -26.36 -6.38
C TRP A 216 -10.30 -25.60 -7.23
N GLN A 217 -10.48 -25.98 -8.50
CA GLN A 217 -11.43 -25.36 -9.42
C GLN A 217 -12.87 -25.44 -8.90
N LYS A 218 -13.21 -26.49 -8.13
CA LYS A 218 -14.55 -26.67 -7.55
C LYS A 218 -14.90 -25.60 -6.51
N LEU A 219 -13.90 -24.89 -5.97
CA LEU A 219 -14.09 -23.80 -5.01
C LEU A 219 -14.64 -22.52 -5.65
N PHE A 220 -14.58 -22.41 -6.98
CA PHE A 220 -14.96 -21.21 -7.70
C PHE A 220 -16.19 -21.45 -8.58
N ASN A 221 -17.17 -20.53 -8.52
CA ASN A 221 -18.32 -20.55 -9.42
C ASN A 221 -17.94 -20.10 -10.84
N CYS A 222 -16.93 -19.24 -10.97
CA CYS A 222 -16.41 -18.74 -12.24
C CYS A 222 -14.90 -18.56 -12.13
N ILE A 223 -14.16 -18.98 -13.16
CA ILE A 223 -12.71 -18.79 -13.27
C ILE A 223 -12.45 -18.03 -14.56
N ILE A 224 -11.81 -16.85 -14.45
CA ILE A 224 -11.45 -16.01 -15.58
C ILE A 224 -9.93 -15.86 -15.62
N VAL A 225 -9.30 -16.41 -16.64
CA VAL A 225 -7.86 -16.26 -16.92
C VAL A 225 -7.62 -15.14 -17.93
N GLN A 226 -6.39 -14.62 -17.96
CA GLN A 226 -5.97 -13.61 -18.94
C GLN A 226 -6.92 -12.39 -19.04
N ALA A 227 -7.53 -11.95 -17.93
CA ALA A 227 -8.43 -10.79 -17.91
C ALA A 227 -7.78 -9.52 -18.50
N LYS A 228 -6.43 -9.41 -18.43
CA LYS A 228 -5.63 -8.23 -18.84
C LYS A 228 -6.17 -6.95 -18.19
N LYS A 229 -6.32 -6.96 -16.86
CA LYS A 229 -6.63 -5.75 -16.09
C LYS A 229 -5.59 -4.65 -16.39
N PRO A 230 -5.98 -3.36 -16.43
CA PRO A 230 -7.32 -2.80 -16.18
C PRO A 230 -8.27 -2.88 -17.39
N ASN A 231 -7.86 -3.44 -18.53
CA ASN A 231 -8.69 -3.45 -19.74
C ASN A 231 -9.99 -4.24 -19.55
N PHE A 232 -9.99 -5.28 -18.72
CA PHE A 232 -11.22 -5.98 -18.33
C PHE A 232 -12.31 -5.02 -17.80
N PHE A 233 -11.93 -4.02 -17.02
CA PHE A 233 -12.87 -3.05 -16.44
C PHE A 233 -13.14 -1.83 -17.33
N ARG A 234 -12.25 -1.53 -18.28
CA ARG A 234 -12.30 -0.32 -19.10
C ARG A 234 -12.79 -0.53 -20.53
N ASN A 235 -12.47 -1.66 -21.12
CA ASN A 235 -12.71 -1.97 -22.52
C ASN A 235 -13.96 -2.85 -22.66
N ARG A 236 -14.81 -2.57 -23.65
CA ARG A 236 -16.05 -3.32 -23.92
C ARG A 236 -15.95 -4.28 -25.12
N TYR A 237 -14.87 -4.21 -25.89
CA TYR A 237 -14.74 -4.98 -27.15
C TYR A 237 -14.18 -6.38 -26.94
N ARG A 238 -13.50 -6.63 -25.82
CA ARG A 238 -12.89 -7.92 -25.57
C ARG A 238 -13.92 -8.92 -25.07
N GLN A 239 -14.20 -9.94 -25.88
CA GLN A 239 -15.18 -10.98 -25.57
C GLN A 239 -14.56 -12.12 -24.77
N PHE A 240 -15.42 -12.87 -24.08
CA PHE A 240 -15.04 -14.12 -23.42
C PHE A 240 -14.83 -15.24 -24.44
N ARG A 241 -13.85 -16.10 -24.14
CA ARG A 241 -13.63 -17.37 -24.83
C ARG A 241 -13.52 -18.48 -23.80
N ILE A 242 -13.98 -19.69 -24.14
CA ILE A 242 -13.73 -20.87 -23.30
C ILE A 242 -12.25 -21.24 -23.43
N TYR A 243 -11.60 -21.52 -22.30
CA TYR A 243 -10.21 -21.96 -22.23
C TYR A 243 -10.17 -23.45 -21.87
N TRP A 244 -9.38 -24.22 -22.62
CA TRP A 244 -9.19 -25.65 -22.42
C TRP A 244 -7.79 -25.90 -21.81
N PRO A 245 -7.70 -26.16 -20.49
CA PRO A 245 -6.40 -26.26 -19.80
C PRO A 245 -5.50 -27.36 -20.35
N GLU A 246 -6.07 -28.47 -20.81
CA GLU A 246 -5.34 -29.66 -21.27
C GLU A 246 -4.57 -29.39 -22.57
N SER A 247 -5.14 -28.55 -23.45
CA SER A 247 -4.56 -28.20 -24.74
C SER A 247 -3.95 -26.79 -24.75
N GLY A 248 -4.26 -25.96 -23.76
CA GLY A 248 -3.92 -24.54 -23.72
C GLY A 248 -4.65 -23.70 -24.78
N MET A 249 -5.69 -24.24 -25.44
CA MET A 249 -6.39 -23.59 -26.54
C MET A 249 -7.61 -22.78 -26.08
N LEU A 250 -8.03 -21.86 -26.94
CA LEU A 250 -9.24 -21.06 -26.76
C LEU A 250 -10.31 -21.49 -27.78
N ALA A 251 -11.52 -21.77 -27.31
CA ALA A 251 -12.65 -22.05 -28.19
C ALA A 251 -13.02 -20.81 -29.02
N TRP A 252 -13.49 -21.01 -30.24
CA TRP A 252 -13.97 -19.93 -31.13
C TRP A 252 -15.47 -19.63 -30.95
N GLU A 253 -16.18 -20.53 -30.27
CA GLU A 253 -17.60 -20.37 -29.98
C GLU A 253 -17.85 -19.16 -29.09
N LYS A 254 -18.93 -18.43 -29.39
CA LYS A 254 -19.35 -17.29 -28.60
C LYS A 254 -19.87 -17.79 -27.25
N VAL A 255 -19.32 -17.23 -26.18
CA VAL A 255 -19.84 -17.46 -24.83
C VAL A 255 -21.18 -16.74 -24.68
N THR A 256 -22.23 -17.51 -24.42
CA THR A 256 -23.61 -16.99 -24.22
C THR A 256 -24.02 -16.98 -22.75
N LYS A 257 -23.32 -17.73 -21.89
CA LYS A 257 -23.57 -17.81 -20.45
C LYS A 257 -22.29 -18.18 -19.71
N ILE A 258 -22.15 -17.71 -18.46
CA ILE A 258 -21.11 -18.17 -17.54
C ILE A 258 -21.66 -19.37 -16.73
N GLU A 259 -20.96 -20.50 -16.82
CA GLU A 259 -21.33 -21.75 -16.17
C GLU A 259 -20.20 -22.24 -15.26
N ARG A 260 -20.59 -22.92 -14.17
CA ARG A 260 -19.65 -23.46 -13.19
C ARG A 260 -18.87 -24.63 -13.79
N GLY A 261 -17.57 -24.66 -13.53
CA GLY A 261 -16.65 -25.70 -14.02
C GLY A 261 -16.04 -25.40 -15.39
N ILE A 262 -16.50 -24.35 -16.07
CA ILE A 262 -15.88 -23.85 -17.31
C ILE A 262 -14.88 -22.75 -16.96
N ILE A 263 -13.70 -22.79 -17.57
CA ILE A 263 -12.69 -21.74 -17.45
C ILE A 263 -12.82 -20.80 -18.64
N TYR A 264 -12.90 -19.51 -18.36
CA TYR A 264 -13.03 -18.47 -19.37
C TYR A 264 -11.74 -17.67 -19.49
N ALA A 265 -11.44 -17.16 -20.68
CA ALA A 265 -10.31 -16.27 -20.91
C ALA A 265 -10.77 -14.92 -21.49
N GLY A 266 -10.13 -13.84 -21.03
CA GLY A 266 -10.39 -12.49 -21.51
C GLY A 266 -11.70 -11.90 -20.99
N GLY A 267 -12.58 -11.48 -21.88
CA GLY A 267 -13.84 -10.81 -21.53
C GLY A 267 -13.68 -9.36 -21.05
N ASN A 268 -14.81 -8.84 -20.58
CA ASN A 268 -14.95 -7.53 -19.97
C ASN A 268 -16.03 -7.53 -18.87
N LEU A 269 -16.03 -6.50 -18.03
CA LEU A 269 -16.92 -6.38 -16.88
C LEU A 269 -18.41 -6.34 -17.27
N GLU A 270 -18.76 -5.67 -18.36
CA GLU A 270 -20.15 -5.51 -18.79
C GLU A 270 -20.74 -6.84 -19.25
N ASP A 271 -20.01 -7.55 -20.13
CA ASP A 271 -20.35 -8.91 -20.54
C ASP A 271 -20.37 -9.86 -19.33
N PHE A 272 -19.43 -9.70 -18.38
CA PHE A 272 -19.39 -10.56 -17.19
C PHE A 272 -20.69 -10.47 -16.39
N LEU A 273 -21.14 -9.25 -16.10
CA LEU A 273 -22.38 -9.01 -15.35
C LEU A 273 -23.59 -9.54 -16.12
N GLN A 274 -23.65 -9.29 -17.43
CA GLN A 274 -24.75 -9.77 -18.26
C GLN A 274 -24.80 -11.31 -18.35
N LEU A 275 -23.66 -11.97 -18.57
CA LEU A 275 -23.58 -13.41 -18.81
C LEU A 275 -23.63 -14.24 -17.52
N SER A 276 -23.24 -13.66 -16.38
CA SER A 276 -23.33 -14.30 -15.06
C SER A 276 -24.67 -14.06 -14.35
N GLY A 277 -25.37 -12.98 -14.70
CA GLY A 277 -26.58 -12.55 -13.97
C GLY A 277 -26.30 -11.95 -12.59
N ILE A 278 -25.03 -11.65 -12.29
CA ILE A 278 -24.61 -11.03 -11.02
C ILE A 278 -25.01 -9.55 -11.02
N SER A 279 -25.60 -9.10 -9.91
CA SER A 279 -25.92 -7.69 -9.69
C SER A 279 -24.66 -6.83 -9.48
N ASN A 280 -24.77 -5.53 -9.72
CA ASN A 280 -23.70 -4.58 -9.36
C ASN A 280 -23.50 -4.46 -7.84
N LYS A 281 -24.55 -4.76 -7.05
CA LYS A 281 -24.50 -4.72 -5.58
C LYS A 281 -24.16 -6.10 -5.01
N GLY A 282 -23.72 -6.12 -3.75
CA GLY A 282 -23.39 -7.37 -3.05
C GLY A 282 -22.09 -8.03 -3.52
N VAL A 283 -21.20 -7.29 -4.17
CA VAL A 283 -19.90 -7.80 -4.63
C VAL A 283 -18.77 -7.20 -3.80
N LEU A 284 -17.94 -8.08 -3.22
CA LEU A 284 -16.68 -7.72 -2.57
C LEU A 284 -15.49 -8.25 -3.39
N TYR A 285 -14.68 -7.34 -3.92
CA TYR A 285 -13.50 -7.69 -4.71
C TYR A 285 -12.21 -7.52 -3.91
N PHE A 286 -11.38 -8.56 -3.90
CA PHE A 286 -10.07 -8.60 -3.26
C PHE A 286 -8.96 -8.41 -4.29
N GLY A 287 -8.00 -7.54 -3.98
CA GLY A 287 -6.82 -7.31 -4.81
C GLY A 287 -5.71 -6.61 -4.05
N ASP A 288 -4.48 -6.66 -4.56
CA ASP A 288 -3.32 -5.96 -4.00
C ASP A 288 -3.01 -4.66 -4.78
N HIS A 289 -3.36 -4.60 -6.07
CA HIS A 289 -3.01 -3.46 -6.92
C HIS A 289 -4.00 -2.27 -6.80
N VAL A 290 -3.65 -1.27 -5.98
CA VAL A 290 -4.46 -0.06 -5.71
C VAL A 290 -4.92 0.71 -6.96
N SER A 291 -4.09 0.82 -8.02
CA SER A 291 -4.44 1.66 -9.19
C SER A 291 -5.26 1.00 -10.28
N TYR A 292 -4.90 -0.22 -10.68
CA TYR A 292 -5.47 -0.87 -11.86
C TYR A 292 -6.60 -1.83 -11.50
N ASP A 293 -6.52 -2.46 -10.32
CA ASP A 293 -7.44 -3.54 -9.96
C ASP A 293 -8.53 -3.08 -9.01
N LEU A 294 -8.23 -2.13 -8.12
CA LEU A 294 -9.16 -1.72 -7.07
C LEU A 294 -9.98 -0.48 -7.43
N ALA A 295 -9.40 0.47 -8.18
CA ALA A 295 -10.06 1.75 -8.45
C ALA A 295 -11.19 1.66 -9.51
N GLU A 296 -11.04 0.79 -10.51
CA GLU A 296 -12.00 0.69 -11.62
C GLU A 296 -13.31 0.02 -11.24
N PRO A 297 -13.34 -1.10 -10.49
CA PRO A 297 -14.61 -1.72 -10.08
C PRO A 297 -15.49 -0.78 -9.25
N THR A 298 -14.91 -0.07 -8.28
CA THR A 298 -15.65 0.93 -7.48
C THR A 298 -16.21 2.05 -8.35
N ARG A 299 -15.40 2.59 -9.28
CA ARG A 299 -15.83 3.71 -10.13
C ARG A 299 -16.88 3.34 -11.18
N ARG A 300 -16.82 2.13 -11.71
CA ARG A 300 -17.68 1.68 -12.83
C ARG A 300 -19.01 1.14 -12.35
N VAL A 301 -18.98 0.31 -11.31
CA VAL A 301 -20.12 -0.51 -10.88
C VAL A 301 -20.40 -0.42 -9.39
N GLY A 302 -19.56 0.26 -8.61
CA GLY A 302 -19.77 0.44 -7.17
C GLY A 302 -19.47 -0.79 -6.32
N TRP A 303 -18.64 -1.72 -6.83
CA TRP A 303 -18.22 -2.89 -6.04
C TRP A 303 -17.47 -2.48 -4.78
N ARG A 304 -17.71 -3.23 -3.71
CA ARG A 304 -16.98 -3.10 -2.45
C ARG A 304 -15.57 -3.67 -2.63
N ILE A 305 -14.59 -3.06 -1.97
CA ILE A 305 -13.18 -3.40 -2.17
C ILE A 305 -12.48 -3.75 -0.86
N ALA A 306 -11.82 -4.91 -0.87
CA ALA A 306 -10.89 -5.35 0.17
C ALA A 306 -9.45 -5.41 -0.36
N ALA A 307 -8.58 -4.52 0.11
CA ALA A 307 -7.18 -4.55 -0.32
C ALA A 307 -6.32 -5.50 0.50
N ILE A 308 -5.45 -6.24 -0.20
CA ILE A 308 -4.40 -7.05 0.42
C ILE A 308 -3.08 -6.30 0.35
N VAL A 309 -2.53 -5.93 1.51
CA VAL A 309 -1.28 -5.17 1.63
C VAL A 309 -0.29 -5.96 2.51
N PRO A 310 0.49 -6.89 1.94
CA PRO A 310 1.34 -7.80 2.71
C PRO A 310 2.37 -7.09 3.62
N GLU A 311 2.85 -5.92 3.20
CA GLU A 311 3.87 -5.11 3.89
C GLU A 311 3.40 -4.62 5.25
N LEU A 312 2.08 -4.52 5.44
CA LEU A 312 1.43 -4.20 6.70
C LEU A 312 1.89 -5.11 7.84
N THR A 313 2.17 -6.38 7.56
CA THR A 313 2.68 -7.34 8.57
C THR A 313 4.00 -6.87 9.19
N LYS A 314 4.93 -6.40 8.34
CA LYS A 314 6.25 -5.95 8.80
C LYS A 314 6.10 -4.63 9.57
N GLU A 315 5.28 -3.73 9.07
CA GLU A 315 5.11 -2.42 9.67
C GLU A 315 4.41 -2.48 11.04
N ILE A 316 3.35 -3.30 11.17
CA ILE A 316 2.71 -3.57 12.47
C ILE A 316 3.72 -4.19 13.45
N ARG A 317 4.55 -5.12 13.01
CA ARG A 317 5.58 -5.73 13.87
C ARG A 317 6.55 -4.68 14.41
N ILE A 318 6.99 -3.73 13.59
CA ILE A 318 7.86 -2.62 14.01
C ILE A 318 7.11 -1.71 14.99
N GLN A 319 5.88 -1.31 14.62
CA GLN A 319 5.03 -0.45 15.43
C GLN A 319 4.63 -1.07 16.78
N ASN A 320 4.63 -2.39 16.89
CA ASN A 320 4.36 -3.09 18.15
C ASN A 320 5.58 -3.17 19.08
N SER A 321 6.78 -2.79 18.62
CA SER A 321 7.95 -2.76 19.49
C SER A 321 7.85 -1.64 20.52
N ASP A 322 8.11 -1.94 21.79
CA ASP A 322 8.01 -0.96 22.87
C ASP A 322 8.88 0.27 22.63
N GLU A 323 10.08 0.08 22.08
CA GLU A 323 10.99 1.18 21.78
C GLU A 323 10.40 2.15 20.76
N TYR A 324 9.90 1.64 19.62
CA TYR A 324 9.27 2.47 18.59
C TYR A 324 8.06 3.22 19.16
N ARG A 325 7.22 2.54 19.94
CA ARG A 325 6.01 3.11 20.55
C ARG A 325 6.32 4.22 21.54
N ARG A 326 7.32 4.03 22.40
CA ARG A 326 7.76 5.04 23.37
C ARG A 326 8.35 6.26 22.66
N LYS A 327 9.18 6.06 21.63
CA LYS A 327 9.73 7.16 20.83
C LYS A 327 8.64 7.92 20.08
N LEU A 328 7.66 7.22 19.50
CA LEU A 328 6.52 7.84 18.81
C LEU A 328 5.64 8.65 19.77
N LEU A 329 5.33 8.08 20.94
CA LEU A 329 4.61 8.80 22.00
C LEU A 329 5.36 10.06 22.41
N TRP A 330 6.66 9.95 22.66
CA TRP A 330 7.48 11.10 23.03
C TRP A 330 7.52 12.15 21.92
N LEU A 331 7.62 11.75 20.66
CA LEU A 331 7.55 12.65 19.51
C LEU A 331 6.25 13.45 19.49
N GLN A 332 5.11 12.80 19.72
CA GLN A 332 3.80 13.45 19.74
C GLN A 332 3.69 14.43 20.91
N VAL A 333 4.04 13.97 22.12
CA VAL A 333 4.01 14.78 23.34
C VAL A 333 4.92 16.00 23.22
N LEU A 334 6.16 15.82 22.74
CA LEU A 334 7.10 16.92 22.53
C LEU A 334 6.61 17.88 21.45
N THR A 335 5.96 17.39 20.39
CA THR A 335 5.38 18.26 19.36
C THR A 335 4.26 19.12 19.93
N SER A 336 3.34 18.54 20.71
CA SER A 336 2.27 19.29 21.38
C SER A 336 2.83 20.32 22.37
N LEU A 337 3.84 19.94 23.16
CA LEU A 337 4.49 20.86 24.09
C LEU A 337 5.16 22.03 23.37
N ILE A 338 5.84 21.78 22.25
CA ILE A 338 6.43 22.84 21.41
C ILE A 338 5.32 23.76 20.88
N ASP A 339 4.22 23.21 20.37
CA ASP A 339 3.14 23.99 19.76
C ASP A 339 2.46 24.94 20.77
N GLU A 340 2.11 24.40 21.94
CA GLU A 340 1.53 25.16 23.06
C GLU A 340 2.45 26.32 23.49
N GLN A 341 3.72 26.03 23.75
CA GLN A 341 4.67 27.03 24.25
C GLN A 341 5.14 28.02 23.17
N CYS A 342 5.19 27.61 21.89
CA CYS A 342 5.49 28.54 20.79
C CYS A 342 4.42 29.65 20.69
N SER A 343 3.16 29.30 20.90
CA SER A 343 2.04 30.26 20.81
C SER A 343 2.07 31.30 21.94
N GLU A 344 2.46 30.90 23.15
CA GLU A 344 2.47 31.78 24.33
C GLU A 344 3.74 32.63 24.46
N GLU A 345 4.88 32.19 23.91
CA GLU A 345 6.20 32.70 24.31
C GLU A 345 7.06 33.31 23.20
N ALA A 346 6.68 33.19 21.92
CA ALA A 346 7.50 33.61 20.78
C ALA A 346 7.98 35.07 20.81
N GLY A 347 7.25 35.97 21.50
CA GLY A 347 7.59 37.39 21.62
C GLY A 347 8.38 37.80 22.87
N LYS A 348 8.59 36.92 23.86
CA LYS A 348 8.93 37.36 25.24
C LYS A 348 10.43 37.45 25.57
N SER A 349 11.29 36.60 25.00
CA SER A 349 12.75 36.61 25.31
C SER A 349 13.61 35.86 24.28
N VAL A 350 14.85 36.32 24.07
CA VAL A 350 15.88 35.65 23.23
C VAL A 350 16.19 34.24 23.74
N ARG A 351 16.24 34.06 25.06
CA ARG A 351 16.68 32.82 25.70
C ARG A 351 15.60 31.72 25.67
N MET A 352 14.33 32.09 25.71
CA MET A 352 13.22 31.14 25.52
C MET A 352 13.22 30.56 24.11
N ARG A 353 13.56 31.38 23.11
CA ARG A 353 13.74 30.90 21.74
C ARG A 353 14.87 29.88 21.62
N GLU A 354 15.92 29.97 22.43
CA GLU A 354 16.99 28.96 22.47
C GLU A 354 16.50 27.63 23.05
N ILE A 355 15.70 27.66 24.12
CA ILE A 355 15.08 26.45 24.68
C ILE A 355 14.17 25.77 23.66
N LEU A 356 13.29 26.54 23.01
CA LEU A 356 12.42 26.02 21.94
C LEU A 356 13.21 25.47 20.75
N ARG A 357 14.32 26.11 20.36
CA ARG A 357 15.24 25.57 19.34
C ARG A 357 15.83 24.23 19.76
N ASN A 358 16.22 24.07 21.02
CA ASN A 358 16.72 22.81 21.55
C ASN A 358 15.66 21.71 21.52
N TRP A 359 14.41 22.03 21.86
CA TRP A 359 13.28 21.10 21.78
C TRP A 359 12.96 20.73 20.33
N CYS A 360 12.99 21.69 19.41
CA CYS A 360 12.85 21.44 17.97
C CYS A 360 13.98 20.52 17.44
N ALA A 361 15.21 20.73 17.89
CA ALA A 361 16.35 19.87 17.55
C ALA A 361 16.19 18.45 18.12
N GLU A 362 15.73 18.31 19.36
CA GLU A 362 15.39 17.00 19.93
C GLU A 362 14.27 16.32 19.16
N ARG A 363 13.20 17.06 18.84
CA ARG A 363 12.10 16.56 18.02
C ARG A 363 12.59 16.03 16.68
N GLN A 364 13.54 16.72 16.04
CA GLN A 364 14.16 16.23 14.81
C GLN A 364 14.97 14.95 15.06
N ARG A 365 15.81 14.89 16.11
CA ARG A 365 16.55 13.67 16.46
C ARG A 365 15.63 12.47 16.70
N VAL A 366 14.54 12.66 17.45
CA VAL A 366 13.56 11.58 17.72
C VAL A 366 12.89 11.12 16.42
N ARG A 367 12.63 12.02 15.46
CA ARG A 367 12.14 11.64 14.13
C ARG A 367 13.15 10.79 13.37
N ASP A 368 14.41 11.21 13.37
CA ASP A 368 15.48 10.48 12.68
C ASP A 368 15.68 9.08 13.31
N GLU A 369 15.62 8.99 14.64
CA GLU A 369 15.68 7.72 15.37
C GLU A 369 14.51 6.78 15.03
N LEU A 370 13.30 7.32 14.80
CA LEU A 370 12.15 6.51 14.38
C LEU A 370 12.32 5.97 12.95
N GLU A 371 12.97 6.70 12.06
CA GLU A 371 13.24 6.24 10.69
C GLU A 371 14.27 5.09 10.65
N ILE A 372 15.14 4.95 11.64
CA ILE A 372 16.11 3.83 11.75
C ILE A 372 15.40 2.46 11.76
N PHE A 373 14.21 2.38 12.35
CA PHE A 373 13.42 1.14 12.40
C PHE A 373 12.82 0.76 11.03
N LEU A 374 12.73 1.73 10.12
CA LEU A 374 12.01 1.61 8.87
C LEU A 374 12.97 1.29 7.71
N ASN A 375 12.49 1.37 6.47
CA ASN A 375 13.36 1.22 5.32
C ASN A 375 14.33 2.41 5.24
N PRO A 376 15.65 2.21 5.11
CA PRO A 376 16.62 3.31 5.15
C PRO A 376 16.55 4.26 3.95
N HIS A 377 15.91 3.87 2.85
CA HIS A 377 15.78 4.68 1.63
C HIS A 377 14.42 5.37 1.51
N PHE A 378 13.35 4.68 1.89
CA PHE A 378 11.98 5.14 1.67
C PHE A 378 11.11 5.18 2.94
N GLY A 379 11.64 4.82 4.10
CA GLY A 379 10.91 4.83 5.37
C GLY A 379 9.68 3.90 5.38
N SER A 380 8.62 4.33 6.05
CA SER A 380 7.31 3.64 6.11
C SER A 380 6.62 3.65 4.75
N ILE A 381 5.85 2.60 4.40
CA ILE A 381 5.05 2.64 3.17
C ILE A 381 3.84 3.58 3.33
N PHE A 382 3.30 3.67 4.53
CA PHE A 382 2.05 4.38 4.81
C PHE A 382 2.23 5.84 5.22
N ARG A 383 3.45 6.25 5.59
CA ARG A 383 3.68 7.55 6.22
C ARG A 383 4.95 8.25 5.70
N CYS A 384 4.82 9.57 5.48
CA CYS A 384 5.92 10.50 5.22
C CYS A 384 6.03 11.45 6.42
N TYR A 385 6.80 11.05 7.42
CA TYR A 385 6.87 11.70 8.73
C TYR A 385 5.51 11.87 9.42
N HIS A 386 4.87 13.03 9.29
CA HIS A 386 3.56 13.31 9.89
C HIS A 386 2.42 13.02 8.92
N ASN A 387 2.66 13.21 7.61
CA ASN A 387 1.64 13.06 6.58
C ASN A 387 1.45 11.60 6.17
N PRO A 388 0.23 11.19 5.78
CA PRO A 388 0.02 9.97 5.02
C PRO A 388 0.88 9.97 3.75
N SER A 389 1.39 8.81 3.35
CA SER A 389 2.06 8.67 2.06
C SER A 389 1.06 8.79 0.91
N TYR A 390 1.56 9.08 -0.29
CA TYR A 390 0.73 9.06 -1.49
C TYR A 390 0.10 7.67 -1.73
N PHE A 391 0.83 6.59 -1.41
CA PHE A 391 0.30 5.23 -1.46
C PHE A 391 -0.91 5.04 -0.54
N LEU A 392 -0.78 5.41 0.74
CA LEU A 392 -1.87 5.29 1.70
C LEU A 392 -3.07 6.15 1.27
N MET A 393 -2.85 7.40 0.85
CA MET A 393 -3.93 8.27 0.36
C MET A 393 -4.72 7.64 -0.78
N ARG A 394 -4.04 6.95 -1.70
CA ARG A 394 -4.72 6.25 -2.80
C ARG A 394 -5.45 5.01 -2.35
N LEU A 395 -4.86 4.23 -1.45
CA LEU A 395 -5.47 3.05 -0.86
C LEU A 395 -6.80 3.42 -0.18
N LEU A 396 -6.78 4.42 0.70
CA LEU A 396 -7.96 4.84 1.47
C LEU A 396 -9.10 5.38 0.58
N ARG A 397 -8.79 5.93 -0.60
CA ARG A 397 -9.80 6.44 -1.54
C ARG A 397 -10.55 5.35 -2.32
N VAL A 398 -10.02 4.14 -2.38
CA VAL A 398 -10.56 3.07 -3.24
C VAL A 398 -10.96 1.83 -2.47
N THR A 399 -10.61 1.73 -1.19
CA THR A 399 -10.81 0.52 -0.40
C THR A 399 -11.81 0.77 0.73
N ASP A 400 -12.72 -0.18 0.93
CA ASP A 400 -13.60 -0.19 2.10
C ASP A 400 -12.87 -0.75 3.30
N VAL A 401 -12.12 -1.83 3.08
CA VAL A 401 -11.26 -2.46 4.09
C VAL A 401 -9.90 -2.80 3.48
N TYR A 402 -8.87 -2.88 4.31
CA TYR A 402 -7.57 -3.41 3.93
C TYR A 402 -6.99 -4.30 5.03
N MET A 403 -6.18 -5.28 4.63
CA MET A 403 -5.63 -6.28 5.53
C MET A 403 -4.33 -6.83 4.99
N ALA A 404 -3.54 -7.49 5.85
CA ALA A 404 -2.27 -8.06 5.42
C ALA A 404 -2.44 -9.30 4.52
N LYS A 405 -3.51 -10.08 4.73
CA LYS A 405 -3.80 -11.35 4.04
C LYS A 405 -5.29 -11.58 4.00
N VAL A 406 -5.81 -12.27 2.98
CA VAL A 406 -7.22 -12.65 2.89
C VAL A 406 -7.69 -13.46 4.12
N THR A 407 -6.81 -14.33 4.65
CA THR A 407 -7.10 -15.17 5.83
C THR A 407 -7.31 -14.38 7.13
N SER A 408 -7.03 -13.08 7.14
CA SER A 408 -7.38 -12.18 8.25
C SER A 408 -8.89 -12.21 8.57
N LEU A 409 -9.72 -12.42 7.54
CA LEU A 409 -11.19 -12.51 7.68
C LEU A 409 -11.65 -13.74 8.47
N LEU A 410 -10.81 -14.77 8.64
CA LEU A 410 -11.16 -15.95 9.44
C LEU A 410 -11.46 -15.62 10.91
N GLN A 411 -11.02 -14.46 11.41
CA GLN A 411 -11.27 -14.03 12.79
C GLN A 411 -12.66 -13.43 12.99
N TYR A 412 -13.35 -13.08 11.92
CA TYR A 412 -14.63 -12.38 11.95
C TYR A 412 -15.75 -13.32 11.55
N ASP A 413 -16.99 -13.02 11.92
CA ASP A 413 -18.13 -13.77 11.42
C ASP A 413 -18.42 -13.52 9.93
N ILE A 414 -19.08 -14.45 9.23
CA ILE A 414 -19.53 -14.22 7.84
C ILE A 414 -20.65 -13.17 7.78
N GLU A 415 -21.33 -12.92 8.89
CA GLU A 415 -22.35 -11.88 9.04
C GLU A 415 -21.79 -10.66 9.81
N HIS A 416 -20.46 -10.52 9.89
CA HIS A 416 -19.85 -9.41 10.62
C HIS A 416 -19.98 -8.07 9.87
N THR A 417 -20.41 -7.05 10.60
CA THR A 417 -20.40 -5.65 10.13
C THR A 417 -19.17 -4.92 10.64
N PHE A 418 -18.32 -4.49 9.72
CA PHE A 418 -17.17 -3.64 9.99
C PHE A 418 -17.60 -2.18 10.05
N PHE A 419 -17.32 -1.47 11.15
CA PHE A 419 -17.59 -0.05 11.28
C PHE A 419 -16.32 0.78 11.13
N ALA A 420 -16.36 1.80 10.27
CA ALA A 420 -15.27 2.73 10.13
C ALA A 420 -15.16 3.61 11.39
N SER A 421 -13.95 3.77 11.91
CA SER A 421 -13.71 4.75 12.96
C SER A 421 -13.93 6.16 12.39
N ARG A 422 -14.67 7.01 13.11
CA ARG A 422 -14.81 8.42 12.74
C ARG A 422 -13.43 9.09 12.78
N TRP A 423 -12.99 9.63 11.65
CA TRP A 423 -11.75 10.39 11.61
C TRP A 423 -12.03 11.78 12.20
N PRO A 424 -11.41 12.15 13.33
CA PRO A 424 -11.58 13.48 13.87
C PRO A 424 -11.02 14.50 12.88
N LEU A 425 -11.82 15.49 12.51
CA LEU A 425 -11.29 16.67 11.86
C LEU A 425 -10.38 17.43 12.85
N PRO A 426 -9.42 18.25 12.37
CA PRO A 426 -8.53 18.99 13.27
C PRO A 426 -9.25 19.84 14.33
N HIS A 427 -10.47 20.31 14.04
CA HIS A 427 -11.32 21.06 14.98
C HIS A 427 -12.25 20.19 15.84
N GLU A 428 -12.19 18.86 15.71
CA GLU A 428 -12.99 17.88 16.46
C GLU A 428 -12.14 17.02 17.43
N ALA A 429 -10.83 17.29 17.51
CA ALA A 429 -9.86 16.42 18.19
C ALA A 429 -10.18 16.19 19.68
N ASP A 430 -10.75 17.18 20.37
CA ASP A 430 -11.08 17.10 21.80
C ASP A 430 -12.33 16.25 22.10
N LEU A 431 -13.15 15.94 21.08
CA LEU A 431 -14.43 15.24 21.25
C LEU A 431 -14.33 13.72 20.99
N CYS A 432 -13.20 13.23 20.49
CA CYS A 432 -13.15 11.95 19.78
C CYS A 432 -12.40 10.80 20.48
N HIS A 433 -12.48 10.70 21.82
CA HIS A 433 -12.12 9.46 22.50
C HIS A 433 -13.36 8.80 23.15
N PRO A 434 -14.10 7.94 22.41
CA PRO A 434 -15.19 7.14 22.98
C PRO A 434 -14.71 6.26 24.15
N ALA A 435 -13.44 5.84 24.11
CA ALA A 435 -12.79 5.11 25.20
C ALA A 435 -12.62 5.94 26.48
N HIS A 436 -12.68 7.27 26.42
CA HIS A 436 -12.74 8.13 27.61
C HIS A 436 -14.13 8.04 28.25
N PHE A 437 -15.19 8.13 27.44
CA PHE A 437 -16.57 7.97 27.91
C PHE A 437 -16.86 6.57 28.46
N LEU A 438 -16.45 5.50 27.76
CA LEU A 438 -16.64 4.11 28.19
C LEU A 438 -15.82 3.71 29.42
N LYS A 439 -14.75 4.45 29.76
CA LYS A 439 -13.98 4.27 31.00
C LYS A 439 -14.58 5.04 32.20
N HIS A 440 -15.56 5.90 31.94
CA HIS A 440 -16.30 6.67 32.95
C HIS A 440 -17.75 6.20 33.13
N LEU A 441 -18.15 5.13 32.42
CA LEU A 441 -19.26 4.24 32.78
C LEU A 441 -18.71 3.13 33.68
#